data_AF-A0A089NNT9-F1
#
_entry.id   AF-A0A089NNT9-F1
#
_cell.length_a   1.000
_cell.length_b   1.000
_cell.length_c   1.000
_cell.angle_alpha   90.00
_cell.angle_beta   90.00
_cell.angle_gamma   90.00
#
_symmetry.space_group_name_H-M   'P 1'
#
loop_
_entity.id
_entity.type
_entity.pdbx_description
1 polymer ?
#
loop_
_entity_poly.entity_id
_entity_poly.type
_entity_poly.pdbx_seq_one_letter_code
_entity_poly.pdbx_strand_id
1 'polypeptide(L)'
;MAPPARTGRRWRRLAAATALGLAAATGGHAASPRLTVQAAAARSSAVTGQRIALLIVPQAAASGGRAATANADEEAYRKRLRDIGFEVWTLGPADRPQLDRGLREAVGRLPEDAQVAVFALGPTIGGADDIYLMPQDTPADAGQRPGLLDSEGVRLSDVLRRIARRRTRELVVVIDECQSSAGGRCDFDAAAGSSGASVIGGERAGRRTASGAPLAGRASLRDPMLAAMAQEGETFLQSHETLKRGLAGSDLEPRASGALTTSFAFIPQGFFAGLRTECNKIDPNAEPAALRGVNLDAAIRGCEAMTGTYPYARPFEDRLQAGREQRAYQRAVASCDDPTATASYSASYPAGRFRALVDTFAVECGRTRDRQDEARRQQADEARRQEEDRRRRQEEMDRQWADARRQREQDEQRRLEEERRQRELQQRTTVGSASGWTLNYSTNLLEISPLANDQFDPQKQTYTTIWHSRQHGEQVVMYVQVSPNERCGSAQQFITEQIRPRRSQISRAQEVNTSPVRAGFVLEGRGTAVAQGSFDDRSFYDFATIRRDDRSTITNIGGRFPAEFSDLYRAELLRMMNSMQLPGRDVFNNRCN
;
A
#
# COMPACT_ATOMS: atom_id res chain seq x y z
N MET A 1 -28.38 -35.00 4.62
CA MET A 1 -29.06 -34.56 5.86
C MET A 1 -29.02 -33.04 5.92
N ALA A 2 -30.09 -32.42 6.45
CA ALA A 2 -30.27 -30.98 6.69
C ALA A 2 -31.17 -30.82 7.94
N PRO A 3 -31.52 -29.60 8.43
CA PRO A 3 -30.89 -28.28 8.30
C PRO A 3 -30.19 -27.99 9.67
N PRO A 4 -30.46 -26.97 10.56
CA PRO A 4 -31.00 -25.59 10.46
C PRO A 4 -29.86 -24.54 10.33
N ALA A 5 -30.02 -23.25 9.99
CA ALA A 5 -31.13 -22.27 9.93
C ALA A 5 -31.43 -21.43 11.19
N ARG A 6 -30.99 -20.16 11.24
CA ARG A 6 -31.67 -19.05 11.98
C ARG A 6 -31.17 -17.63 11.63
N THR A 7 -32.13 -16.71 11.40
CA THR A 7 -32.14 -15.24 11.68
C THR A 7 -30.90 -14.36 11.37
N GLY A 8 -31.01 -13.16 10.77
CA GLY A 8 -32.17 -12.36 10.35
C GLY A 8 -31.95 -10.85 10.61
N ARG A 9 -31.93 -10.01 9.57
CA ARG A 9 -31.91 -8.53 9.71
C ARG A 9 -32.83 -7.87 8.68
N ARG A 10 -33.94 -7.30 9.15
CA ARG A 10 -34.82 -6.41 8.37
C ARG A 10 -34.19 -5.01 8.30
N TRP A 11 -33.98 -4.48 7.11
CA TRP A 11 -33.83 -3.04 6.91
C TRP A 11 -35.12 -2.46 6.34
N ARG A 12 -35.62 -1.40 6.97
CA ARG A 12 -36.84 -0.70 6.54
C ARG A 12 -36.53 0.10 5.26
N ARG A 13 -37.32 -0.10 4.20
CA ARG A 13 -37.46 0.89 3.13
C ARG A 13 -38.79 1.62 3.32
N LEU A 14 -38.71 2.88 3.74
CA LEU A 14 -39.80 3.83 3.61
C LEU A 14 -39.74 4.40 2.20
N ALA A 15 -40.69 4.02 1.35
CA ALA A 15 -40.97 4.71 0.09
C ALA A 15 -42.45 5.09 0.14
N ALA A 16 -42.72 6.38 0.40
CA ALA A 16 -44.08 6.91 0.36
C ALA A 16 -44.51 7.04 -1.12
N ALA A 17 -45.47 6.22 -1.54
CA ALA A 17 -46.08 6.33 -2.85
C ALA A 17 -47.28 7.28 -2.77
N THR A 18 -47.10 8.52 -3.22
CA THR A 18 -48.19 9.50 -3.34
C THR A 18 -49.01 9.22 -4.62
N ALA A 19 -49.83 8.17 -4.58
CA ALA A 19 -50.75 7.86 -5.67
C ALA A 19 -52.01 8.73 -5.55
N LEU A 20 -51.98 9.91 -6.18
CA LEU A 20 -53.18 10.73 -6.39
C LEU A 20 -54.03 10.08 -7.50
N GLY A 21 -55.22 9.62 -7.12
CA GLY A 21 -56.14 8.93 -8.03
C GLY A 21 -56.80 9.89 -9.03
N LEU A 22 -56.77 9.51 -10.31
CA LEU A 22 -57.68 10.02 -11.32
C LEU A 22 -58.70 8.92 -11.64
N ALA A 23 -59.94 9.13 -11.25
CA ALA A 23 -61.05 8.25 -11.59
C ALA A 23 -61.36 8.37 -13.09
N ALA A 24 -61.30 7.26 -13.82
CA ALA A 24 -61.66 7.22 -15.22
C ALA A 24 -63.19 7.17 -15.40
N ALA A 25 -63.80 8.32 -15.64
CA ALA A 25 -65.17 8.37 -16.14
C ALA A 25 -65.16 8.11 -17.65
N THR A 26 -65.48 6.88 -18.07
CA THR A 26 -65.63 6.49 -19.48
C THR A 26 -66.96 7.00 -20.05
N GLY A 27 -67.09 8.33 -20.16
CA GLY A 27 -68.16 8.99 -20.89
C GLY A 27 -67.81 9.10 -22.37
N GLY A 28 -68.49 8.33 -23.22
CA GLY A 28 -68.38 8.44 -24.67
C GLY A 28 -68.98 9.77 -25.16
N HIS A 29 -68.15 10.81 -25.20
CA HIS A 29 -68.45 12.02 -25.96
C HIS A 29 -67.48 12.06 -27.15
N ALA A 30 -68.03 12.22 -28.35
CA ALA A 30 -67.22 12.49 -29.53
C ALA A 30 -66.36 13.72 -29.23
N ALA A 31 -65.05 13.51 -29.14
CA ALA A 31 -64.15 14.57 -28.73
C ALA A 31 -64.15 15.63 -29.84
N SER A 32 -64.73 16.81 -29.55
CA SER A 32 -64.54 17.99 -30.40
C SER A 32 -63.04 18.12 -30.69
N PRO A 33 -62.63 18.41 -31.94
CA PRO A 33 -61.22 18.49 -32.26
C PRO A 33 -60.58 19.57 -31.39
N ARG A 34 -59.68 19.09 -30.53
CA ARG A 34 -59.03 19.91 -29.53
C ARG A 34 -57.74 20.40 -30.13
N LEU A 35 -57.63 21.72 -30.27
CA LEU A 35 -56.34 22.39 -30.26
C LEU A 35 -55.63 21.97 -28.96
N THR A 36 -54.66 21.06 -29.08
CA THR A 36 -53.85 20.63 -27.95
C THR A 36 -52.59 21.48 -27.90
N VAL A 37 -52.35 22.12 -26.76
CA VAL A 37 -51.20 23.00 -26.53
C VAL A 37 -50.25 22.31 -25.57
N GLN A 38 -49.00 22.12 -25.99
CA GLN A 38 -47.94 21.55 -25.17
C GLN A 38 -46.80 22.55 -25.03
N ALA A 39 -46.46 22.89 -23.79
CA ALA A 39 -45.35 23.80 -23.49
C ALA A 39 -44.00 23.21 -23.95
N ALA A 40 -43.10 24.11 -24.36
CA ALA A 40 -41.69 23.82 -24.61
C ALA A 40 -41.05 23.09 -23.42
N ALA A 41 -40.27 22.04 -23.69
CA ALA A 41 -39.55 21.29 -22.66
C ALA A 41 -38.27 22.01 -22.21
N ALA A 42 -37.64 22.76 -23.12
CA ALA A 42 -36.43 23.55 -22.86
C ALA A 42 -36.66 25.05 -23.09
N ARG A 43 -35.90 25.88 -22.36
CA ARG A 43 -35.78 27.33 -22.59
C ARG A 43 -34.31 27.72 -22.53
N SER A 44 -33.80 28.27 -23.63
CA SER A 44 -32.41 28.74 -23.76
C SER A 44 -32.35 30.26 -23.70
N SER A 45 -31.30 30.84 -23.12
CA SER A 45 -31.07 32.29 -23.17
C SER A 45 -30.76 32.82 -24.56
N ALA A 46 -30.38 31.95 -25.52
CA ALA A 46 -30.24 32.32 -26.93
C ALA A 46 -31.59 32.54 -27.64
N VAL A 47 -32.71 32.09 -27.02
CA VAL A 47 -34.07 32.28 -27.54
C VAL A 47 -34.71 33.48 -26.83
N THR A 48 -34.74 34.62 -27.51
CA THR A 48 -35.24 35.90 -26.96
C THR A 48 -36.72 36.16 -27.21
N GLY A 49 -37.40 35.34 -28.03
CA GLY A 49 -38.81 35.51 -28.40
C GLY A 49 -39.60 34.20 -28.36
N GLN A 50 -40.93 34.30 -28.48
CA GLN A 50 -41.81 33.12 -28.48
C GLN A 50 -41.68 32.35 -29.80
N ARG A 51 -41.65 31.01 -29.69
CA ARG A 51 -41.53 30.08 -30.82
C ARG A 51 -42.68 29.10 -30.75
N ILE A 52 -43.52 29.06 -31.78
CA ILE A 52 -44.72 28.24 -31.84
C ILE A 52 -44.64 27.32 -33.04
N ALA A 53 -44.91 26.04 -32.85
CA ALA A 53 -45.05 25.09 -33.94
C ALA A 53 -46.49 24.61 -34.06
N LEU A 54 -47.09 24.78 -35.23
CA LEU A 54 -48.46 24.36 -35.53
C LEU A 54 -48.41 23.06 -36.34
N LEU A 55 -48.67 21.94 -35.68
CA LEU A 55 -48.74 20.62 -36.29
C LEU A 55 -50.18 20.35 -36.72
N ILE A 56 -50.41 20.20 -38.02
CA ILE A 56 -51.73 19.95 -38.58
C ILE A 56 -51.77 18.50 -39.08
N VAL A 57 -52.57 17.66 -38.41
CA VAL A 57 -52.83 16.26 -38.78
C VAL A 57 -54.33 16.12 -39.02
N PRO A 58 -54.83 16.35 -40.24
CA PRO A 58 -56.28 16.41 -40.48
C PRO A 58 -57.00 15.08 -40.25
N GLN A 59 -56.31 13.95 -40.41
CA GLN A 59 -56.90 12.60 -40.43
C GLN A 59 -56.47 11.73 -39.25
N ALA A 60 -57.40 10.92 -38.74
CA ALA A 60 -57.13 10.02 -37.64
C ALA A 60 -56.22 8.86 -38.08
N ALA A 61 -55.37 8.34 -37.18
CA ALA A 61 -54.47 7.23 -37.51
C ALA A 61 -55.20 5.98 -38.07
N ALA A 62 -56.47 5.78 -37.71
CA ALA A 62 -57.33 4.70 -38.22
C ALA A 62 -57.87 4.92 -39.65
N SER A 63 -57.75 6.12 -40.23
CA SER A 63 -58.27 6.45 -41.57
C SER A 63 -57.48 5.80 -42.72
N GLY A 64 -56.28 5.27 -42.48
CA GLY A 64 -55.49 4.55 -43.48
C GLY A 64 -53.98 4.65 -43.25
N GLY A 65 -53.19 3.93 -44.05
CA GLY A 65 -51.73 3.84 -43.87
C GLY A 65 -51.01 5.19 -43.83
N ARG A 66 -51.31 6.10 -44.77
CA ARG A 66 -50.73 7.46 -44.76
C ARG A 66 -51.13 8.26 -43.52
N ALA A 67 -52.38 8.14 -43.06
CA ALA A 67 -52.82 8.83 -41.85
C ALA A 67 -52.10 8.28 -40.60
N ALA A 68 -51.88 6.96 -40.53
CA ALA A 68 -51.06 6.34 -39.47
C ALA A 68 -49.61 6.85 -39.49
N THR A 69 -48.98 6.94 -40.67
CA THR A 69 -47.65 7.57 -40.84
C THR A 69 -47.64 9.01 -40.34
N ALA A 70 -48.60 9.84 -40.77
CA ALA A 70 -48.68 11.24 -40.38
C ALA A 70 -48.83 11.44 -38.86
N ASN A 71 -49.58 10.57 -38.17
CA ASN A 71 -49.71 10.60 -36.72
C ASN A 71 -48.41 10.17 -36.02
N ALA A 72 -47.66 9.21 -36.57
CA ALA A 72 -46.34 8.81 -36.06
C ALA A 72 -45.29 9.92 -36.27
N ASP A 73 -45.37 10.63 -37.39
CA ASP A 73 -44.48 11.74 -37.72
C ASP A 73 -44.79 12.96 -36.87
N GLU A 74 -46.07 13.23 -36.60
CA GLU A 74 -46.50 14.27 -35.67
C GLU A 74 -45.91 14.06 -34.27
N GLU A 75 -46.00 12.86 -33.70
CA GLU A 75 -45.39 12.57 -32.39
C GLU A 75 -43.87 12.80 -32.40
N ALA A 76 -43.19 12.41 -33.48
CA ALA A 76 -41.75 12.61 -33.63
C ALA A 76 -41.36 14.11 -33.76
N TYR A 77 -42.09 14.87 -34.58
CA TYR A 77 -41.91 16.32 -34.71
C TYR A 77 -42.27 17.05 -33.42
N ARG A 78 -43.42 16.75 -32.80
CA ARG A 78 -43.87 17.28 -31.50
C ARG A 78 -42.78 17.16 -30.45
N LYS A 79 -42.24 15.95 -30.28
CA LYS A 79 -41.15 15.70 -29.34
C LYS A 79 -39.95 16.60 -29.66
N ARG A 80 -39.43 16.55 -30.89
CA ARG A 80 -38.27 17.35 -31.31
C ARG A 80 -38.47 18.84 -31.12
N LEU A 81 -39.64 19.37 -31.49
CA LEU A 81 -39.97 20.79 -31.41
C LEU A 81 -40.05 21.27 -29.96
N ARG A 82 -40.65 20.48 -29.06
CA ARG A 82 -40.66 20.78 -27.62
C ARG A 82 -39.26 20.75 -27.02
N ASP A 83 -38.44 19.77 -27.41
CA ASP A 83 -37.04 19.65 -26.97
C ASP A 83 -36.20 20.88 -27.39
N ILE A 84 -36.43 21.44 -28.59
CA ILE A 84 -35.71 22.62 -29.11
C ILE A 84 -36.43 23.96 -28.85
N GLY A 85 -37.35 23.99 -27.88
CA GLY A 85 -37.88 25.21 -27.31
C GLY A 85 -39.11 25.82 -27.99
N PHE A 86 -39.84 25.06 -28.82
CA PHE A 86 -41.15 25.48 -29.33
C PHE A 86 -42.27 25.11 -28.36
N GLU A 87 -43.26 25.99 -28.23
CA GLU A 87 -44.60 25.60 -27.81
C GLU A 87 -45.30 24.91 -28.99
N VAL A 88 -45.79 23.69 -28.78
CA VAL A 88 -46.34 22.86 -29.86
C VAL A 88 -47.86 22.81 -29.77
N TRP A 89 -48.51 23.21 -30.85
CA TRP A 89 -49.95 23.28 -31.01
C TRP A 89 -50.36 22.23 -32.05
N THR A 90 -51.11 21.22 -31.65
CA THR A 90 -51.59 20.17 -32.58
C THR A 90 -53.06 20.40 -32.92
N LEU A 91 -53.39 20.34 -34.22
CA LEU A 91 -54.74 20.44 -34.76
C LEU A 91 -55.13 19.17 -35.53
N GLY A 92 -56.33 18.69 -35.25
CA GLY A 92 -56.91 17.47 -35.82
C GLY A 92 -56.74 16.24 -34.91
N PRO A 93 -57.25 15.06 -35.33
CA PRO A 93 -58.03 14.84 -36.55
C PRO A 93 -59.39 15.55 -36.51
N ALA A 94 -59.90 15.97 -37.67
CA ALA A 94 -61.08 16.84 -37.78
C ALA A 94 -61.76 16.75 -39.16
N ASP A 95 -63.08 17.01 -39.19
CA ASP A 95 -63.80 17.31 -40.43
C ASP A 95 -63.47 18.71 -40.99
N ARG A 96 -63.88 19.02 -42.23
CA ARG A 96 -63.56 20.31 -42.86
C ARG A 96 -64.03 21.54 -42.05
N PRO A 97 -65.31 21.68 -41.64
CA PRO A 97 -65.75 22.81 -40.82
C PRO A 97 -65.02 22.92 -39.47
N GLN A 98 -64.70 21.80 -38.85
CA GLN A 98 -63.99 21.74 -37.58
C GLN A 98 -62.52 22.16 -37.74
N LEU A 99 -61.83 21.68 -38.77
CA LEU A 99 -60.43 22.01 -39.02
C LEU A 99 -60.26 23.51 -39.27
N ASP A 100 -61.08 24.12 -40.12
CA ASP A 100 -61.03 25.56 -40.37
C ASP A 100 -61.40 26.38 -39.11
N ARG A 101 -62.32 25.90 -38.25
CA ARG A 101 -62.59 26.52 -36.94
C ARG A 101 -61.39 26.44 -36.02
N GLY A 102 -60.77 25.28 -35.88
CA GLY A 102 -59.58 25.06 -35.05
C GLY A 102 -58.37 25.88 -35.53
N LEU A 103 -58.19 26.00 -36.85
CA LEU A 103 -57.20 26.88 -37.46
C LEU A 103 -57.49 28.36 -37.15
N ARG A 104 -58.74 28.80 -37.23
CA ARG A 104 -59.13 30.18 -36.85
C ARG A 104 -58.88 30.45 -35.36
N GLU A 105 -59.19 29.51 -34.48
CA GLU A 105 -58.94 29.62 -33.04
C GLU A 105 -57.43 29.69 -32.74
N ALA A 106 -56.64 28.75 -33.30
CA ALA A 106 -55.19 28.73 -33.14
C ALA A 106 -54.58 30.05 -33.63
N VAL A 107 -54.88 30.48 -34.85
CA VAL A 107 -54.35 31.75 -35.39
C VAL A 107 -54.78 32.96 -34.56
N GLY A 108 -56.01 32.98 -34.05
CA GLY A 108 -56.48 34.05 -33.15
C GLY A 108 -55.70 34.14 -31.83
N ARG A 109 -55.13 33.01 -31.38
CA ARG A 109 -54.29 32.92 -30.18
C ARG A 109 -52.80 33.19 -30.43
N LEU A 110 -52.35 33.27 -31.70
CA LEU A 110 -50.93 33.54 -31.99
C LEU A 110 -50.51 34.93 -31.45
N PRO A 111 -49.38 35.04 -30.73
CA PRO A 111 -48.80 36.32 -30.34
C PRO A 111 -48.22 37.06 -31.54
N GLU A 112 -48.12 38.38 -31.44
CA GLU A 112 -47.33 39.20 -32.36
C GLU A 112 -45.82 38.95 -32.14
N ASP A 113 -44.99 39.15 -33.17
CA ASP A 113 -43.54 38.86 -33.19
C ASP A 113 -43.13 37.39 -32.90
N ALA A 114 -44.08 36.46 -32.84
CA ALA A 114 -43.77 35.04 -32.70
C ALA A 114 -43.04 34.49 -33.95
N GLN A 115 -42.07 33.59 -33.73
CA GLN A 115 -41.59 32.69 -34.78
C GLN A 115 -42.57 31.53 -34.91
N VAL A 116 -43.11 31.29 -36.11
CA VAL A 116 -44.10 30.24 -36.36
C VAL A 116 -43.59 29.23 -37.39
N ALA A 117 -43.61 27.96 -37.00
CA ALA A 117 -43.33 26.83 -37.89
C ALA A 117 -44.59 25.99 -38.08
N VAL A 118 -45.14 25.94 -39.28
CA VAL A 118 -46.31 25.11 -39.61
C VAL A 118 -45.83 23.78 -40.19
N PHE A 119 -46.36 22.66 -39.72
CA PHE A 119 -46.16 21.35 -40.33
C PHE A 119 -47.51 20.82 -40.82
N ALA A 120 -47.64 20.67 -42.14
CA ALA A 120 -48.79 20.02 -42.76
C ALA A 120 -48.45 18.54 -42.93
N LEU A 121 -49.10 17.68 -42.12
CA LEU A 121 -48.81 16.27 -42.00
C LEU A 121 -50.00 15.43 -42.50
N GLY A 122 -49.72 14.39 -43.28
CA GLY A 122 -50.76 13.56 -43.91
C GLY A 122 -51.12 14.03 -45.32
N PRO A 123 -52.29 13.65 -45.86
CA PRO A 123 -52.60 13.91 -47.25
C PRO A 123 -52.76 15.41 -47.53
N THR A 124 -51.87 15.96 -48.35
CA THR A 124 -52.07 17.26 -49.00
C THR A 124 -52.07 17.07 -50.51
N ILE A 125 -52.88 17.87 -51.21
CA ILE A 125 -53.05 17.75 -52.66
C ILE A 125 -52.75 19.10 -53.32
N GLY A 126 -51.87 19.10 -54.31
CA GLY A 126 -51.59 20.25 -55.16
C GLY A 126 -52.66 20.40 -56.22
N GLY A 127 -53.39 21.52 -56.19
CA GLY A 127 -54.42 21.86 -57.18
C GLY A 127 -53.85 22.62 -58.37
N ALA A 128 -54.63 23.57 -58.91
CA ALA A 128 -54.19 24.46 -59.98
C ALA A 128 -53.39 25.68 -59.46
N ASP A 129 -53.72 26.16 -58.26
CA ASP A 129 -53.32 27.47 -57.73
C ASP A 129 -52.99 27.46 -56.22
N ASP A 130 -53.02 26.32 -55.54
CA ASP A 130 -52.73 26.19 -54.10
C ASP A 130 -52.43 24.74 -53.72
N ILE A 131 -51.97 24.53 -52.49
CA ILE A 131 -51.91 23.22 -51.84
C ILE A 131 -53.07 23.12 -50.84
N TYR A 132 -53.81 22.03 -50.91
CA TYR A 132 -55.00 21.80 -50.11
C TYR A 132 -54.70 20.76 -49.03
N LEU A 133 -54.97 21.10 -47.77
CA LEU A 133 -55.01 20.14 -46.67
C LEU A 133 -56.30 19.32 -46.81
N MET A 134 -56.23 17.99 -46.66
CA MET A 134 -57.39 17.09 -46.80
C MET A 134 -57.90 16.61 -45.42
N PRO A 135 -59.04 17.14 -44.92
CA PRO A 135 -59.74 16.69 -43.71
C PRO A 135 -60.05 15.18 -43.62
N GLN A 136 -60.56 14.77 -42.46
CA GLN A 136 -60.94 13.37 -42.19
C GLN A 136 -62.15 12.90 -43.02
N ASP A 137 -63.05 13.80 -43.39
CA ASP A 137 -64.26 13.56 -44.19
C ASP A 137 -64.03 13.65 -45.70
N THR A 138 -62.81 13.98 -46.16
CA THR A 138 -62.49 14.09 -47.59
C THR A 138 -62.64 12.75 -48.33
N PRO A 139 -63.37 12.69 -49.46
CA PRO A 139 -63.46 11.50 -50.30
C PRO A 139 -62.10 11.02 -50.81
N ALA A 140 -61.88 9.70 -50.82
CA ALA A 140 -60.61 9.11 -51.23
C ALA A 140 -60.24 9.37 -52.71
N ASP A 141 -61.23 9.72 -53.56
CA ASP A 141 -61.07 10.08 -54.97
C ASP A 141 -60.83 11.58 -55.20
N ALA A 142 -60.79 12.42 -54.16
CA ALA A 142 -60.69 13.89 -54.30
C ALA A 142 -59.49 14.34 -55.16
N GLY A 143 -58.34 13.68 -55.07
CA GLY A 143 -57.16 13.98 -55.91
C GLY A 143 -57.35 13.71 -57.41
N GLN A 144 -58.32 12.89 -57.79
CA GLN A 144 -58.69 12.64 -59.19
C GLN A 144 -59.70 13.66 -59.72
N ARG A 145 -60.28 14.49 -58.84
CA ARG A 145 -61.40 15.38 -59.15
C ARG A 145 -61.06 16.81 -58.70
N PRO A 146 -60.28 17.58 -59.48
CA PRO A 146 -59.79 18.90 -59.06
C PRO A 146 -60.88 19.86 -58.54
N GLY A 147 -62.09 19.82 -59.11
CA GLY A 147 -63.23 20.63 -58.65
C GLY A 147 -63.78 20.30 -57.25
N LEU A 148 -63.39 19.17 -56.64
CA LEU A 148 -63.67 18.87 -55.23
C LEU A 148 -62.65 19.47 -54.27
N LEU A 149 -61.46 19.87 -54.71
CA LEU A 149 -60.43 20.37 -53.80
C LEU A 149 -60.88 21.67 -53.09
N ASP A 150 -61.63 22.51 -53.79
CA ASP A 150 -62.24 23.73 -53.24
C ASP A 150 -63.44 23.48 -52.30
N SER A 151 -64.17 22.36 -52.45
CA SER A 151 -65.33 22.02 -51.62
C SER A 151 -65.00 21.14 -50.42
N GLU A 152 -63.97 20.30 -50.52
CA GLU A 152 -63.58 19.34 -49.47
C GLU A 152 -62.29 19.76 -48.76
N GLY A 153 -61.38 20.44 -49.45
CA GLY A 153 -60.07 20.82 -48.91
C GLY A 153 -60.05 22.14 -48.13
N VAL A 154 -58.97 22.36 -47.39
CA VAL A 154 -58.62 23.66 -46.80
C VAL A 154 -57.40 24.21 -47.53
N ARG A 155 -57.58 25.32 -48.26
CA ARG A 155 -56.52 26.06 -48.96
C ARG A 155 -55.42 26.50 -47.99
N LEU A 156 -54.18 26.09 -48.23
CA LEU A 156 -53.06 26.42 -47.36
C LEU A 156 -52.70 27.91 -47.42
N SER A 157 -52.75 28.54 -48.60
CA SER A 157 -52.46 29.98 -48.73
C SER A 157 -53.35 30.86 -47.85
N ASP A 158 -54.62 30.49 -47.64
CA ASP A 158 -55.53 31.21 -46.75
C ASP A 158 -55.17 31.03 -45.28
N VAL A 159 -54.70 29.85 -44.87
CA VAL A 159 -54.18 29.62 -43.50
C VAL A 159 -52.95 30.47 -43.26
N LEU A 160 -51.97 30.44 -44.18
CA LEU A 160 -50.73 31.20 -44.06
C LEU A 160 -50.97 32.71 -44.10
N ARG A 161 -51.89 33.19 -44.95
CA ARG A 161 -52.33 34.60 -44.99
C ARG A 161 -53.00 35.03 -43.69
N ARG A 162 -53.76 34.16 -43.02
CA ARG A 162 -54.33 34.44 -41.69
C ARG A 162 -53.23 34.50 -40.61
N ILE A 163 -52.23 33.63 -40.66
CA ILE A 163 -51.06 33.66 -39.76
C ILE A 163 -50.25 34.96 -39.95
N ALA A 164 -49.90 35.31 -41.19
CA ALA A 164 -49.12 36.51 -41.50
C ALA A 164 -49.78 37.81 -41.01
N ARG A 165 -51.12 37.88 -41.00
CA ARG A 165 -51.88 39.01 -40.42
C ARG A 165 -51.67 39.20 -38.91
N ARG A 166 -51.13 38.20 -38.19
CA ARG A 166 -50.72 38.30 -36.78
C ARG A 166 -49.34 38.93 -36.59
N ARG A 167 -48.67 39.38 -37.67
CA ARG A 167 -47.32 39.98 -37.63
C ARG A 167 -46.30 39.05 -36.94
N THR A 168 -46.30 37.79 -37.36
CA THR A 168 -45.27 36.82 -36.98
C THR A 168 -43.92 37.29 -37.49
N ARG A 169 -42.87 37.19 -36.67
CA ARG A 169 -41.51 37.62 -37.05
C ARG A 169 -40.97 36.81 -38.22
N GLU A 170 -41.25 35.51 -38.19
CA GLU A 170 -40.89 34.54 -39.23
C GLU A 170 -42.00 33.51 -39.35
N LEU A 171 -42.31 33.11 -40.58
CA LEU A 171 -43.27 32.07 -40.89
C LEU A 171 -42.61 31.05 -41.83
N VAL A 172 -42.42 29.84 -41.34
CA VAL A 172 -41.90 28.72 -42.13
C VAL A 172 -42.92 27.58 -42.16
N VAL A 173 -42.91 26.81 -43.25
CA VAL A 173 -43.90 25.75 -43.50
C VAL A 173 -43.22 24.52 -44.05
N VAL A 174 -43.47 23.36 -43.43
CA VAL A 174 -43.01 22.05 -43.87
C VAL A 174 -44.23 21.23 -44.30
N ILE A 175 -44.27 20.78 -45.54
CA ILE A 175 -45.33 19.94 -46.09
C ILE A 175 -44.75 18.53 -46.28
N ASP A 176 -45.19 17.59 -45.44
CA ASP A 176 -44.55 16.28 -45.31
C ASP A 176 -44.77 15.38 -46.54
N GLU A 177 -45.96 15.44 -47.15
CA GLU A 177 -46.19 14.93 -48.50
C GLU A 177 -47.26 15.76 -49.21
N CYS A 178 -46.96 16.18 -50.45
CA CYS A 178 -47.93 16.71 -51.38
C CYS A 178 -48.06 15.78 -52.61
N GLN A 179 -49.30 15.48 -52.98
CA GLN A 179 -49.65 14.73 -54.18
C GLN A 179 -50.26 15.67 -55.23
N SER A 180 -49.78 15.62 -56.46
CA SER A 180 -50.36 16.42 -57.55
C SER A 180 -51.71 15.83 -57.97
N SER A 181 -52.75 16.68 -58.07
CA SER A 181 -54.05 16.26 -58.60
C SER A 181 -53.98 15.91 -60.09
N ALA A 182 -55.03 15.31 -60.65
CA ALA A 182 -55.11 15.06 -62.09
C ALA A 182 -54.92 16.37 -62.89
N GLY A 183 -53.77 16.52 -63.56
CA GLY A 183 -53.38 17.73 -64.31
C GLY A 183 -52.85 18.90 -63.46
N GLY A 184 -52.74 18.75 -62.14
CA GLY A 184 -52.20 19.76 -61.21
C GLY A 184 -50.72 19.55 -60.89
N ARG A 185 -50.19 20.38 -59.98
CA ARG A 185 -48.84 20.25 -59.41
C ARG A 185 -48.81 20.75 -57.97
N CYS A 186 -47.82 20.32 -57.19
CA CYS A 186 -47.59 20.91 -55.87
C CYS A 186 -46.93 22.28 -55.99
N ASP A 187 -47.74 23.35 -56.03
CA ASP A 187 -47.28 24.72 -56.20
C ASP A 187 -47.00 25.41 -54.86
N PHE A 188 -45.77 25.24 -54.38
CA PHE A 188 -45.31 25.80 -53.10
C PHE A 188 -45.19 27.33 -53.11
N ASP A 189 -44.99 27.94 -54.29
CA ASP A 189 -44.99 29.40 -54.47
C ASP A 189 -46.40 29.97 -54.34
N ALA A 190 -47.40 29.32 -54.95
CA ALA A 190 -48.79 29.74 -54.83
C ALA A 190 -49.32 29.56 -53.39
N ALA A 191 -48.94 28.46 -52.73
CA ALA A 191 -49.23 28.23 -51.30
C ALA A 191 -48.60 29.31 -50.40
N ALA A 192 -47.34 29.71 -50.66
CA ALA A 192 -46.70 30.84 -49.95
C ALA A 192 -47.43 32.17 -50.23
N GLY A 193 -47.71 32.45 -51.50
CA GLY A 193 -48.43 33.62 -51.98
C GLY A 193 -47.93 34.93 -51.36
N SER A 194 -48.86 35.79 -50.96
CA SER A 194 -48.57 37.06 -50.29
C SER A 194 -48.37 36.96 -48.77
N SER A 195 -48.26 35.76 -48.20
CA SER A 195 -48.06 35.59 -46.75
C SER A 195 -46.63 35.85 -46.27
N GLY A 196 -45.66 35.84 -47.19
CA GLY A 196 -44.23 35.89 -46.85
C GLY A 196 -43.69 34.59 -46.22
N ALA A 197 -44.50 33.52 -46.19
CA ALA A 197 -44.07 32.23 -45.69
C ALA A 197 -42.95 31.62 -46.55
N SER A 198 -41.94 31.06 -45.92
CA SER A 198 -41.00 30.15 -46.58
C SER A 198 -41.55 28.73 -46.52
N VAL A 199 -41.81 28.10 -47.66
CA VAL A 199 -42.44 26.77 -47.72
C VAL A 199 -41.46 25.76 -48.30
N ILE A 200 -41.31 24.61 -47.65
CA ILE A 200 -40.61 23.43 -48.19
C ILE A 200 -41.50 22.20 -48.06
N GLY A 201 -41.30 21.20 -48.92
CA GLY A 201 -42.03 19.93 -48.80
C GLY A 201 -41.60 18.87 -49.79
N GLY A 202 -42.20 17.68 -49.67
CA GLY A 202 -41.98 16.56 -50.58
C GLY A 202 -43.12 16.45 -51.60
N GLU A 203 -42.81 16.61 -52.89
CA GLU A 203 -43.73 16.26 -53.98
C GLU A 203 -43.49 14.79 -54.36
N ARG A 204 -44.53 13.94 -54.31
CA ARG A 204 -44.34 12.53 -54.71
C ARG A 204 -44.22 12.41 -56.22
N ALA A 205 -43.02 12.08 -56.69
CA ALA A 205 -42.70 11.95 -58.09
C ALA A 205 -43.10 10.56 -58.61
N GLY A 206 -43.95 10.52 -59.65
CA GLY A 206 -44.24 9.29 -60.40
C GLY A 206 -43.07 8.78 -61.28
N ARG A 207 -41.84 9.18 -60.98
CA ARG A 207 -40.65 8.89 -61.78
C ARG A 207 -40.06 7.51 -61.44
N ARG A 208 -39.30 7.00 -62.40
CA ARG A 208 -38.46 5.79 -62.26
C ARG A 208 -36.99 6.20 -62.41
N THR A 209 -36.07 5.36 -61.96
CA THR A 209 -34.63 5.55 -62.18
C THR A 209 -34.29 5.57 -63.68
N ALA A 210 -33.07 5.99 -64.03
CA ALA A 210 -32.55 5.85 -65.40
C ALA A 210 -32.53 4.39 -65.90
N SER A 211 -32.53 3.41 -65.00
CA SER A 211 -32.65 1.97 -65.30
C SER A 211 -34.11 1.45 -65.35
N GLY A 212 -35.11 2.33 -65.22
CA GLY A 212 -36.53 1.96 -65.23
C GLY A 212 -37.04 1.29 -63.95
N ALA A 213 -36.20 1.20 -62.90
CA ALA A 213 -36.59 0.69 -61.59
C ALA A 213 -37.43 1.72 -60.82
N PRO A 214 -38.33 1.30 -59.91
CA PRO A 214 -38.99 2.24 -59.00
C PRO A 214 -37.94 2.93 -58.11
N LEU A 215 -38.18 4.21 -57.80
CA LEU A 215 -37.38 4.95 -56.81
C LEU A 215 -37.61 4.39 -55.40
N ALA A 216 -36.72 4.71 -54.46
CA ALA A 216 -36.83 4.23 -53.09
C ALA A 216 -38.05 4.86 -52.39
N GLY A 217 -39.11 4.06 -52.26
CA GLY A 217 -40.38 4.47 -51.66
C GLY A 217 -40.21 4.98 -50.24
N ARG A 218 -40.49 6.26 -50.01
CA ARG A 218 -40.54 6.85 -48.67
C ARG A 218 -41.96 7.18 -48.23
N ALA A 219 -42.21 6.93 -46.95
CA ALA A 219 -43.50 7.21 -46.33
C ALA A 219 -43.73 8.71 -46.12
N SER A 220 -42.67 9.46 -45.79
CA SER A 220 -42.73 10.86 -45.36
C SER A 220 -41.36 11.57 -45.38
N LEU A 221 -41.33 12.87 -45.06
CA LEU A 221 -40.12 13.66 -44.85
C LEU A 221 -39.50 13.52 -43.45
N ARG A 222 -40.15 12.81 -42.51
CA ARG A 222 -39.76 12.75 -41.08
C ARG A 222 -38.26 12.64 -40.87
N ASP A 223 -37.63 11.59 -41.36
CA ASP A 223 -36.24 11.26 -41.01
C ASP A 223 -35.22 12.31 -41.51
N PRO A 224 -35.21 12.73 -42.81
CA PRO A 224 -34.31 13.80 -43.26
C PRO A 224 -34.66 15.17 -42.67
N MET A 225 -35.93 15.44 -42.36
CA MET A 225 -36.32 16.70 -41.72
C MET A 225 -35.86 16.77 -40.26
N LEU A 226 -36.00 15.69 -39.48
CA LEU A 226 -35.46 15.59 -38.12
C LEU A 226 -33.92 15.67 -38.08
N ALA A 227 -33.25 15.27 -39.16
CA ALA A 227 -31.81 15.44 -39.34
C ALA A 227 -31.40 16.89 -39.67
N ALA A 228 -32.19 17.63 -40.44
CA ALA A 228 -32.01 19.09 -40.63
C ALA A 228 -32.29 19.85 -39.31
N MET A 229 -33.41 19.54 -38.65
CA MET A 229 -33.78 20.07 -37.32
C MET A 229 -32.84 19.64 -36.18
N ALA A 230 -31.80 18.84 -36.45
CA ALA A 230 -30.75 18.50 -35.49
C ALA A 230 -29.58 19.49 -35.50
N GLN A 231 -29.41 20.27 -36.58
CA GLN A 231 -28.24 21.11 -36.78
C GLN A 231 -28.44 22.49 -36.14
N GLU A 232 -27.55 22.86 -35.23
CA GLU A 232 -27.56 24.15 -34.54
C GLU A 232 -27.06 25.26 -35.46
N GLY A 233 -27.86 26.31 -35.62
CA GLY A 233 -27.61 27.42 -36.55
C GLY A 233 -27.96 27.12 -38.01
N GLU A 234 -28.44 25.92 -38.36
CA GLU A 234 -28.85 25.61 -39.74
C GLU A 234 -30.14 26.37 -40.10
N THR A 235 -30.02 27.25 -41.10
CA THR A 235 -31.11 28.08 -41.60
C THR A 235 -32.15 27.25 -42.34
N PHE A 236 -33.35 27.80 -42.56
CA PHE A 236 -34.42 27.11 -43.28
C PHE A 236 -34.04 26.83 -44.75
N LEU A 237 -33.32 27.75 -45.40
CA LEU A 237 -32.71 27.51 -46.71
C LEU A 237 -31.73 26.32 -46.69
N GLN A 238 -30.84 26.25 -45.71
CA GLN A 238 -29.89 25.12 -45.59
C GLN A 238 -30.61 23.80 -45.25
N SER A 239 -31.69 23.86 -44.46
CA SER A 239 -32.55 22.71 -44.14
C SER A 239 -33.11 22.06 -45.42
N HIS A 240 -33.50 22.87 -46.41
CA HIS A 240 -33.91 22.39 -47.73
C HIS A 240 -32.78 21.69 -48.52
N GLU A 241 -31.54 22.19 -48.45
CA GLU A 241 -30.37 21.50 -49.04
C GLU A 241 -30.00 20.22 -48.28
N THR A 242 -30.29 20.14 -46.98
CA THR A 242 -30.22 18.89 -46.21
C THR A 242 -31.31 17.90 -46.61
N LEU A 243 -32.54 18.34 -46.86
CA LEU A 243 -33.60 17.50 -47.44
C LEU A 243 -33.22 16.96 -48.83
N LYS A 244 -32.71 17.82 -49.73
CA LYS A 244 -32.20 17.42 -51.07
C LYS A 244 -31.19 16.28 -51.00
N ARG A 245 -30.20 16.39 -50.10
CA ARG A 245 -29.20 15.33 -49.88
C ARG A 245 -29.84 14.08 -49.26
N GLY A 246 -30.73 14.25 -48.29
CA GLY A 246 -31.39 13.16 -47.56
C GLY A 246 -32.47 12.39 -48.34
N LEU A 247 -32.93 12.92 -49.48
CA LEU A 247 -33.94 12.32 -50.38
C LEU A 247 -33.38 11.87 -51.74
N ALA A 248 -32.06 11.98 -51.96
CA ALA A 248 -31.45 11.57 -53.22
C ALA A 248 -31.78 10.09 -53.55
N GLY A 249 -32.48 9.86 -54.67
CA GLY A 249 -32.93 8.53 -55.11
C GLY A 249 -34.28 8.05 -54.52
N SER A 250 -34.98 8.88 -53.75
CA SER A 250 -36.34 8.61 -53.25
C SER A 250 -37.42 9.01 -54.26
N ASP A 251 -38.63 8.47 -54.08
CA ASP A 251 -39.84 8.88 -54.81
C ASP A 251 -40.48 10.18 -54.26
N LEU A 252 -39.95 10.73 -53.16
CA LEU A 252 -40.26 12.08 -52.68
C LEU A 252 -39.21 13.07 -53.19
N GLU A 253 -39.60 13.98 -54.08
CA GLU A 253 -38.74 15.07 -54.55
C GLU A 253 -38.89 16.30 -53.62
N PRO A 254 -37.80 16.81 -53.03
CA PRO A 254 -37.85 18.02 -52.21
C PRO A 254 -38.06 19.25 -53.10
N ARG A 255 -39.02 20.08 -52.68
CA ARG A 255 -39.44 21.30 -53.35
C ARG A 255 -39.59 22.42 -52.33
N ALA A 256 -39.55 23.65 -52.82
CA ALA A 256 -39.60 24.86 -52.02
C ALA A 256 -40.30 26.00 -52.78
N SER A 257 -40.77 27.01 -52.04
CA SER A 257 -41.04 28.34 -52.58
C SER A 257 -39.74 29.04 -53.00
N GLY A 258 -39.80 29.90 -54.00
CA GLY A 258 -38.65 30.60 -54.59
C GLY A 258 -37.91 31.55 -53.64
N ALA A 259 -38.53 31.95 -52.54
CA ALA A 259 -37.87 32.59 -51.41
C ALA A 259 -37.93 31.69 -50.17
N LEU A 260 -36.76 31.35 -49.64
CA LEU A 260 -36.59 30.70 -48.33
C LEU A 260 -35.79 31.63 -47.41
N THR A 261 -36.25 31.78 -46.18
CA THR A 261 -35.57 32.58 -45.16
C THR A 261 -34.21 32.00 -44.78
N THR A 262 -33.25 32.91 -44.60
CA THR A 262 -31.90 32.66 -44.06
C THR A 262 -31.75 33.07 -42.60
N SER A 263 -32.82 33.57 -41.96
CA SER A 263 -32.80 34.01 -40.55
C SER A 263 -33.47 33.00 -39.61
N PHE A 264 -34.47 32.25 -40.09
CA PHE A 264 -35.08 31.19 -39.29
C PHE A 264 -34.16 29.98 -39.24
N ALA A 265 -33.89 29.47 -38.04
CA ALA A 265 -33.26 28.18 -37.79
C ALA A 265 -34.10 27.40 -36.77
N PHE A 266 -34.28 26.08 -36.95
CA PHE A 266 -35.03 25.26 -35.98
C PHE A 266 -34.36 25.23 -34.61
N ILE A 267 -33.03 25.14 -34.59
CA ILE A 267 -32.19 25.33 -33.41
C ILE A 267 -31.35 26.59 -33.65
N PRO A 268 -31.64 27.73 -33.01
CA PRO A 268 -30.81 28.93 -33.13
C PRO A 268 -29.37 28.69 -32.69
N GLN A 269 -28.42 29.40 -33.28
CA GLN A 269 -27.01 29.27 -32.91
C GLN A 269 -26.79 29.56 -31.42
N GLY A 270 -26.11 28.65 -30.70
CA GLY A 270 -25.87 28.77 -29.27
C GLY A 270 -27.08 28.39 -28.38
N PHE A 271 -28.17 27.86 -28.94
CA PHE A 271 -29.28 27.28 -28.19
C PHE A 271 -28.80 26.32 -27.10
N PHE A 272 -27.97 25.33 -27.43
CA PHE A 272 -27.55 24.31 -26.46
C PHE A 272 -26.60 24.88 -25.41
N ALA A 273 -25.70 25.78 -25.80
CA ALA A 273 -24.80 26.49 -24.88
C ALA A 273 -25.59 27.41 -23.91
N GLY A 274 -26.69 28.01 -24.36
CA GLY A 274 -27.58 28.86 -23.56
C GLY A 274 -28.57 28.12 -22.64
N LEU A 275 -28.59 26.78 -22.64
CA LEU A 275 -29.39 26.01 -21.67
C LEU A 275 -28.72 26.05 -20.28
N ARG A 276 -29.50 26.32 -19.23
CA ARG A 276 -29.01 26.33 -17.85
C ARG A 276 -28.88 24.90 -17.31
N THR A 277 -27.74 24.25 -17.58
CA THR A 277 -27.48 22.86 -17.21
C THR A 277 -26.14 22.69 -16.51
N GLU A 278 -25.99 21.62 -15.71
CA GLU A 278 -24.71 21.25 -15.11
C GLU A 278 -23.64 20.96 -16.18
N CYS A 279 -24.04 20.45 -17.36
CA CYS A 279 -23.11 20.18 -18.45
C CYS A 279 -22.41 21.45 -18.97
N ASN A 280 -23.16 22.54 -19.11
CA ASN A 280 -22.63 23.82 -19.59
C ASN A 280 -21.72 24.54 -18.58
N LYS A 281 -21.46 23.96 -17.40
CA LYS A 281 -20.38 24.39 -16.49
C LYS A 281 -19.01 23.85 -16.88
N ILE A 282 -18.94 22.81 -17.72
CA ILE A 282 -17.69 22.42 -18.36
C ILE A 282 -17.43 23.40 -19.50
N ASP A 283 -16.40 24.22 -19.31
CA ASP A 283 -15.75 24.94 -20.40
C ASP A 283 -14.81 23.97 -21.12
N PRO A 284 -15.04 23.61 -22.40
CA PRO A 284 -14.11 22.78 -23.15
C PRO A 284 -12.70 23.38 -23.18
N ASN A 285 -12.57 24.71 -23.15
CA ASN A 285 -11.32 25.45 -23.28
C ASN A 285 -10.66 25.80 -21.94
N ALA A 286 -11.13 25.22 -20.83
CA ALA A 286 -10.59 25.50 -19.50
C ALA A 286 -9.07 25.32 -19.40
N GLU A 287 -8.39 26.39 -18.99
CA GLU A 287 -6.95 26.42 -18.72
C GLU A 287 -6.57 25.54 -17.50
N PRO A 288 -5.36 24.96 -17.45
CA PRO A 288 -4.93 24.07 -16.37
C PRO A 288 -5.05 24.67 -14.96
N ALA A 289 -4.87 25.99 -14.85
CA ALA A 289 -5.01 26.72 -13.59
C ALA A 289 -6.47 26.76 -13.11
N ALA A 290 -7.43 26.94 -14.03
CA ALA A 290 -8.87 26.99 -13.72
C ALA A 290 -9.43 25.62 -13.28
N LEU A 291 -8.76 24.52 -13.62
CA LEU A 291 -9.14 23.18 -13.20
C LEU A 291 -8.72 22.85 -11.76
N ARG A 292 -7.87 23.64 -11.10
CA ARG A 292 -7.41 23.35 -9.74
C ARG A 292 -8.54 23.55 -8.73
N GLY A 293 -8.93 22.48 -8.04
CA GLY A 293 -9.97 22.50 -7.00
C GLY A 293 -11.42 22.42 -7.50
N VAL A 294 -11.66 22.39 -8.82
CA VAL A 294 -13.02 22.30 -9.39
C VAL A 294 -13.50 20.85 -9.40
N ASN A 295 -14.66 20.56 -8.79
CA ASN A 295 -15.28 19.24 -8.84
C ASN A 295 -16.11 19.06 -10.13
N LEU A 296 -15.56 18.37 -11.12
CA LEU A 296 -16.20 18.12 -12.41
C LEU A 296 -17.24 16.98 -12.38
N ASP A 297 -17.32 16.18 -11.32
CA ASP A 297 -18.15 14.96 -11.27
C ASP A 297 -19.64 15.22 -11.50
N ALA A 298 -20.16 16.33 -10.97
CA ALA A 298 -21.55 16.73 -11.15
C ALA A 298 -21.83 17.20 -12.59
N ALA A 299 -20.90 17.98 -13.16
CA ALA A 299 -21.01 18.49 -14.53
C ALA A 299 -20.91 17.37 -15.58
N ILE A 300 -20.02 16.38 -15.37
CA ILE A 300 -19.87 15.21 -16.24
C ILE A 300 -21.16 14.37 -16.25
N ARG A 301 -21.73 14.05 -15.08
CA ARG A 301 -23.04 13.36 -15.02
C ARG A 301 -24.17 14.19 -15.63
N GLY A 302 -24.09 15.52 -15.49
CA GLY A 302 -24.95 16.47 -16.19
C GLY A 302 -24.85 16.31 -17.71
N CYS A 303 -23.63 16.24 -18.26
CA CYS A 303 -23.43 15.99 -19.69
C CYS A 303 -23.94 14.61 -20.12
N GLU A 304 -23.70 13.54 -19.35
CA GLU A 304 -24.22 12.20 -19.66
C GLU A 304 -25.75 12.20 -19.79
N ALA A 305 -26.46 12.82 -18.84
CA ALA A 305 -27.91 12.99 -18.90
C ALA A 305 -28.36 13.85 -20.10
N MET A 306 -27.63 14.92 -20.42
CA MET A 306 -27.91 15.78 -21.56
C MET A 306 -27.65 15.07 -22.91
N THR A 307 -26.59 14.27 -23.04
CA THR A 307 -26.35 13.45 -24.24
C THR A 307 -27.41 12.37 -24.43
N GLY A 308 -27.96 11.80 -23.34
CA GLY A 308 -29.08 10.86 -23.42
C GLY A 308 -30.40 11.52 -23.82
N THR A 309 -30.62 12.78 -23.42
CA THR A 309 -31.84 13.54 -23.72
C THR A 309 -31.78 14.17 -25.12
N TYR A 310 -30.61 14.69 -25.51
CA TYR A 310 -30.35 15.37 -26.77
C TYR A 310 -29.21 14.67 -27.53
N PRO A 311 -29.39 13.42 -28.01
CA PRO A 311 -28.34 12.63 -28.67
C PRO A 311 -27.86 13.21 -30.01
N TYR A 312 -28.50 14.28 -30.48
CA TYR A 312 -28.16 15.04 -31.68
C TYR A 312 -27.34 16.31 -31.38
N ALA A 313 -27.26 16.73 -30.11
CA ALA A 313 -26.58 17.94 -29.68
C ALA A 313 -25.08 17.67 -29.40
N ARG A 314 -24.28 17.63 -30.47
CA ARG A 314 -22.81 17.47 -30.40
C ARG A 314 -22.13 18.33 -29.30
N PRO A 315 -22.53 19.60 -29.05
CA PRO A 315 -21.89 20.40 -28.01
C PRO A 315 -22.00 19.85 -26.57
N PHE A 316 -22.89 18.88 -26.29
CA PHE A 316 -22.90 18.17 -25.00
C PHE A 316 -21.97 16.95 -25.00
N GLU A 317 -21.77 16.29 -26.13
CA GLU A 317 -20.80 15.21 -26.30
C GLU A 317 -19.37 15.77 -26.25
N ASP A 318 -19.11 16.88 -26.94
CA ASP A 318 -17.83 17.60 -26.89
C ASP A 318 -17.48 18.02 -25.45
N ARG A 319 -18.46 18.54 -24.70
CA ARG A 319 -18.30 18.87 -23.27
C ARG A 319 -18.14 17.64 -22.38
N LEU A 320 -18.82 16.52 -22.68
CA LEU A 320 -18.65 15.27 -21.95
C LEU A 320 -17.22 14.74 -22.11
N GLN A 321 -16.70 14.73 -23.34
CA GLN A 321 -15.33 14.32 -23.64
C GLN A 321 -14.33 15.26 -22.97
N ALA A 322 -14.48 16.57 -23.11
CA ALA A 322 -13.62 17.56 -22.46
C ALA A 322 -13.64 17.41 -20.93
N GLY A 323 -14.80 17.27 -20.30
CA GLY A 323 -14.92 17.08 -18.86
C GLY A 323 -14.27 15.79 -18.36
N ARG A 324 -14.41 14.69 -19.12
CA ARG A 324 -13.73 13.41 -18.83
C ARG A 324 -12.21 13.53 -18.94
N GLU A 325 -11.70 14.25 -19.94
CA GLU A 325 -10.27 14.53 -20.07
C GLU A 325 -9.77 15.42 -18.93
N GLN A 326 -10.46 16.53 -18.64
CA GLN A 326 -10.11 17.47 -17.58
C GLN A 326 -10.07 16.80 -16.20
N ARG A 327 -11.01 15.89 -15.90
CA ARG A 327 -11.00 15.07 -14.68
C ARG A 327 -9.85 14.07 -14.65
N ALA A 328 -9.50 13.47 -15.79
CA ALA A 328 -8.35 12.58 -15.87
C ALA A 328 -7.03 13.36 -15.69
N TYR A 329 -6.93 14.57 -16.25
CA TYR A 329 -5.83 15.50 -16.03
C TYR A 329 -5.69 15.85 -14.54
N GLN A 330 -6.77 16.30 -13.89
CA GLN A 330 -6.80 16.62 -12.46
C GLN A 330 -6.26 15.47 -11.59
N ARG A 331 -6.62 14.21 -11.92
CA ARG A 331 -6.12 13.02 -11.23
C ARG A 331 -4.64 12.77 -11.50
N ALA A 332 -4.21 12.87 -12.76
CA ALA A 332 -2.83 12.66 -13.16
C ALA A 332 -1.85 13.64 -12.48
N VAL A 333 -2.28 14.89 -12.24
CA VAL A 333 -1.45 15.93 -11.58
C VAL A 333 -1.74 16.12 -10.08
N ALA A 334 -2.50 15.22 -9.46
CA ALA A 334 -2.91 15.38 -8.06
C ALA A 334 -1.79 15.09 -7.03
N SER A 335 -0.94 14.09 -7.30
CA SER A 335 0.23 13.76 -6.49
C SER A 335 1.30 13.02 -7.31
N CYS A 336 2.55 13.12 -6.88
CA CYS A 336 3.66 12.30 -7.38
C CYS A 336 3.63 10.85 -6.86
N ASP A 337 2.72 10.50 -5.94
CA ASP A 337 2.62 9.16 -5.36
C ASP A 337 1.92 8.15 -6.29
N ASP A 338 1.09 8.61 -7.23
CA ASP A 338 0.34 7.77 -8.16
C ASP A 338 0.85 7.90 -9.62
N PRO A 339 1.89 7.15 -10.01
CA PRO A 339 2.34 7.09 -11.40
C PRO A 339 1.31 6.41 -12.33
N THR A 340 0.34 5.66 -11.78
CA THR A 340 -0.66 4.95 -12.59
C THR A 340 -1.71 5.91 -13.14
N ALA A 341 -2.07 6.97 -12.39
CA ALA A 341 -2.95 8.03 -12.89
C ALA A 341 -2.35 8.77 -14.10
N THR A 342 -1.05 9.07 -14.05
CA THR A 342 -0.30 9.66 -15.17
C THR A 342 -0.31 8.74 -16.39
N ALA A 343 0.06 7.46 -16.21
CA ALA A 343 0.05 6.49 -17.30
C ALA A 343 -1.35 6.25 -17.89
N SER A 344 -2.39 6.26 -17.04
CA SER A 344 -3.79 6.09 -17.43
C SER A 344 -4.32 7.27 -18.25
N TYR A 345 -3.99 8.52 -17.87
CA TYR A 345 -4.26 9.68 -18.71
C TYR A 345 -3.55 9.55 -20.07
N SER A 346 -2.25 9.23 -20.05
CA SER A 346 -1.42 9.09 -21.24
C SER A 346 -1.92 8.03 -22.23
N ALA A 347 -2.49 6.92 -21.74
CA ALA A 347 -3.09 5.87 -22.56
C ALA A 347 -4.50 6.22 -23.05
N SER A 348 -5.31 6.90 -22.23
CA SER A 348 -6.70 7.25 -22.57
C SER A 348 -6.81 8.45 -23.52
N TYR A 349 -5.85 9.38 -23.44
CA TYR A 349 -5.84 10.63 -24.20
C TYR A 349 -4.46 10.83 -24.87
N PRO A 350 -4.07 10.00 -25.85
CA PRO A 350 -2.77 10.09 -26.51
C PRO A 350 -2.57 11.42 -27.26
N ALA A 351 -3.66 11.98 -27.81
CA ALA A 351 -3.72 13.31 -28.40
C ALA A 351 -4.47 14.33 -27.51
N GLY A 352 -4.52 14.09 -26.18
CA GLY A 352 -5.18 14.98 -25.22
C GLY A 352 -4.50 16.34 -25.13
N ARG A 353 -5.28 17.40 -24.91
CA ARG A 353 -4.76 18.77 -24.79
C ARG A 353 -3.74 18.90 -23.66
N PHE A 354 -3.96 18.23 -22.54
CA PHE A 354 -3.08 18.35 -21.37
C PHE A 354 -1.87 17.40 -21.40
N ARG A 355 -1.67 16.64 -22.49
CA ARG A 355 -0.61 15.62 -22.62
C ARG A 355 0.77 16.13 -22.25
N ALA A 356 1.22 17.24 -22.86
CA ALA A 356 2.53 17.83 -22.59
C ALA A 356 2.71 18.24 -21.10
N LEU A 357 1.63 18.66 -20.43
CA LEU A 357 1.67 19.05 -19.02
C LEU A 357 1.74 17.83 -18.09
N VAL A 358 1.02 16.77 -18.41
CA VAL A 358 1.06 15.50 -17.67
C VAL A 358 2.43 14.83 -17.83
N ASP A 359 3.01 14.82 -19.02
CA ASP A 359 4.37 14.31 -19.24
C ASP A 359 5.43 15.14 -18.49
N THR A 360 5.28 16.48 -18.48
CA THR A 360 6.18 17.36 -17.71
C THR A 360 6.08 17.07 -16.21
N PHE A 361 4.86 16.97 -15.66
CA PHE A 361 4.62 16.61 -14.27
C PHE A 361 5.20 15.23 -13.91
N ALA A 362 5.06 14.24 -14.80
CA ALA A 362 5.62 12.90 -14.62
C ALA A 362 7.16 12.93 -14.45
N VAL A 363 7.84 13.71 -15.30
CA VAL A 363 9.31 13.89 -15.24
C VAL A 363 9.73 14.64 -13.98
N GLU A 364 8.99 15.66 -13.55
CA GLU A 364 9.25 16.38 -12.29
C GLU A 364 9.05 15.51 -11.05
N CYS A 365 8.00 14.68 -11.05
CA CYS A 365 7.76 13.69 -10.00
C CYS A 365 8.84 12.60 -9.96
N GLY A 366 9.30 12.12 -11.12
CA GLY A 366 10.44 11.20 -11.23
C GLY A 366 11.68 11.79 -10.57
N ARG A 367 12.12 12.97 -11.02
CA ARG A 367 13.26 13.71 -10.45
C ARG A 367 13.13 13.97 -8.95
N THR A 368 11.92 14.21 -8.46
CA THR A 368 11.68 14.44 -7.03
C THR A 368 11.79 13.15 -6.23
N ARG A 369 11.29 12.02 -6.75
CA ARG A 369 11.46 10.70 -6.15
C ARG A 369 12.91 10.26 -6.14
N ASP A 370 13.64 10.46 -7.25
CA ASP A 370 15.08 10.15 -7.35
C ASP A 370 15.89 10.89 -6.26
N ARG A 371 15.63 12.19 -6.06
CA ARG A 371 16.24 12.98 -4.97
C ARG A 371 15.85 12.49 -3.58
N GLN A 372 14.60 12.08 -3.36
CA GLN A 372 14.16 11.54 -2.07
C GLN A 372 14.82 10.19 -1.77
N ASP A 373 14.94 9.32 -2.77
CA ASP A 373 15.60 8.02 -2.62
C ASP A 373 17.12 8.16 -2.50
N GLU A 374 17.73 9.15 -3.18
CA GLU A 374 19.13 9.53 -2.94
C GLU A 374 19.33 10.04 -1.51
N ALA A 375 18.50 10.97 -1.04
CA ALA A 375 18.57 11.47 0.34
C ALA A 375 18.36 10.35 1.39
N ARG A 376 17.45 9.40 1.14
CA ARG A 376 17.27 8.20 1.99
C ARG A 376 18.50 7.30 1.97
N ARG A 377 19.15 7.10 0.83
CA ARG A 377 20.42 6.35 0.73
C ARG A 377 21.53 7.04 1.50
N GLN A 378 21.68 8.35 1.32
CA GLN A 378 22.66 9.17 2.06
C GLN A 378 22.42 9.09 3.57
N GLN A 379 21.16 9.19 4.04
CA GLN A 379 20.80 9.02 5.46
C GLN A 379 21.08 7.61 5.97
N ALA A 380 20.80 6.57 5.18
CA ALA A 380 21.09 5.18 5.57
C ALA A 380 22.61 4.87 5.59
N ASP A 381 23.38 5.49 4.70
CA ASP A 381 24.83 5.39 4.68
C ASP A 381 25.48 6.18 5.82
N GLU A 382 24.95 7.35 6.15
CA GLU A 382 25.37 8.12 7.33
C GLU A 382 25.03 7.39 8.63
N ALA A 383 23.82 6.85 8.75
CA ALA A 383 23.42 6.03 9.90
C ALA A 383 24.33 4.81 10.08
N ARG A 384 24.68 4.11 8.98
CA ARG A 384 25.65 3.01 9.00
C ARG A 384 27.05 3.46 9.45
N ARG A 385 27.54 4.61 8.98
CA ARG A 385 28.81 5.18 9.46
C ARG A 385 28.77 5.55 10.93
N GLN A 386 27.68 6.16 11.40
CA GLN A 386 27.48 6.48 12.82
C GLN A 386 27.40 5.21 13.69
N GLU A 387 26.77 4.14 13.19
CA GLU A 387 26.74 2.84 13.86
C GLU A 387 28.13 2.18 13.89
N GLU A 388 28.86 2.18 12.78
CA GLU A 388 30.26 1.69 12.72
C GLU A 388 31.17 2.49 13.65
N ASP A 389 31.07 3.83 13.70
CA ASP A 389 31.86 4.66 14.60
C ASP A 389 31.47 4.44 16.07
N ARG A 390 30.18 4.24 16.39
CA ARG A 390 29.76 3.82 17.73
C ARG A 390 30.31 2.45 18.07
N ARG A 391 30.33 1.50 17.13
CA ARG A 391 30.90 0.17 17.33
C ARG A 391 32.41 0.22 17.52
N ARG A 392 33.14 1.06 16.75
CA ARG A 392 34.58 1.30 16.93
C ARG A 392 34.89 1.91 18.29
N ARG A 393 34.13 2.93 18.73
CA ARG A 393 34.27 3.51 20.07
C ARG A 393 33.95 2.52 21.19
N GLN A 394 32.96 1.65 20.97
CA GLN A 394 32.64 0.56 21.89
C GLN A 394 33.78 -0.47 21.94
N GLU A 395 34.28 -0.93 20.79
CA GLU A 395 35.44 -1.82 20.69
C GLU A 395 36.72 -1.21 21.29
N GLU A 396 36.94 0.11 21.15
CA GLU A 396 38.05 0.85 21.79
C GLU A 396 37.87 0.97 23.31
N MET A 397 36.67 1.29 23.79
CA MET A 397 36.32 1.29 25.21
C MET A 397 36.50 -0.10 25.84
N ASP A 398 36.05 -1.14 25.15
CA ASP A 398 36.15 -2.53 25.60
C ASP A 398 37.62 -2.99 25.60
N ARG A 399 38.44 -2.57 24.62
CA ARG A 399 39.90 -2.77 24.63
C ARG A 399 40.56 -2.04 25.79
N GLN A 400 40.28 -0.75 25.99
CA GLN A 400 40.82 0.03 27.12
C GLN A 400 40.41 -0.58 28.46
N TRP A 401 39.18 -1.09 28.59
CA TRP A 401 38.71 -1.75 29.79
C TRP A 401 39.39 -3.12 30.00
N ALA A 402 39.60 -3.89 28.93
CA ALA A 402 40.35 -5.14 28.96
C ALA A 402 41.83 -4.91 29.32
N ASP A 403 42.46 -3.85 28.80
CA ASP A 403 43.83 -3.47 29.15
C ASP A 403 43.92 -2.98 30.59
N ALA A 404 43.05 -2.08 31.03
CA ALA A 404 42.97 -1.65 32.43
C ALA A 404 42.61 -2.80 33.39
N ARG A 405 41.93 -3.85 32.92
CA ARG A 405 41.69 -5.09 33.67
C ARG A 405 42.94 -5.96 33.74
N ARG A 406 43.62 -6.22 32.62
CA ARG A 406 44.91 -6.93 32.58
C ARG A 406 45.96 -6.26 33.46
N GLN A 407 46.00 -4.93 33.47
CA GLN A 407 46.93 -4.13 34.27
C GLN A 407 46.61 -4.25 35.77
N ARG A 408 45.33 -4.19 36.16
CA ARG A 408 44.89 -4.47 37.53
C ARG A 408 45.19 -5.91 37.96
N GLU A 409 44.95 -6.90 37.10
CA GLU A 409 45.27 -8.31 37.36
C GLU A 409 46.79 -8.54 37.53
N GLN A 410 47.64 -7.84 36.75
CA GLN A 410 49.11 -7.86 36.91
C GLN A 410 49.60 -7.17 38.20
N ASP A 411 48.98 -6.06 38.60
CA ASP A 411 49.31 -5.35 39.84
C ASP A 411 48.82 -6.11 41.09
N GLU A 412 47.67 -6.78 40.98
CA GLU A 412 47.14 -7.67 42.02
C GLU A 412 48.00 -8.94 42.16
N GLN A 413 48.46 -9.55 41.05
CA GLN A 413 49.44 -10.64 41.09
C GLN A 413 50.74 -10.22 41.79
N ARG A 414 51.28 -9.03 41.49
CA ARG A 414 52.48 -8.51 42.16
C ARG A 414 52.28 -8.31 43.67
N ARG A 415 51.15 -7.76 44.09
CA ARG A 415 50.81 -7.63 45.53
C ARG A 415 50.64 -8.99 46.22
N LEU A 416 49.99 -9.95 45.57
CA LEU A 416 49.78 -11.29 46.12
C LEU A 416 51.09 -12.09 46.24
N GLU A 417 52.04 -11.90 45.33
CA GLU A 417 53.37 -12.51 45.40
C GLU A 417 54.23 -11.91 46.53
N GLU A 418 54.14 -10.60 46.77
CA GLU A 418 54.77 -9.93 47.94
C GLU A 418 54.12 -10.34 49.27
N GLU A 419 52.79 -10.37 49.37
CA GLU A 419 52.10 -10.83 50.61
C GLU A 419 52.40 -12.29 50.93
N ARG A 420 52.51 -13.15 49.91
CA ARG A 420 52.90 -14.56 50.09
C ARG A 420 54.33 -14.69 50.65
N ARG A 421 55.28 -13.90 50.14
CA ARG A 421 56.65 -13.84 50.69
C ARG A 421 56.69 -13.37 52.15
N GLN A 422 55.85 -12.41 52.54
CA GLN A 422 55.79 -11.94 53.93
C GLN A 422 55.17 -12.98 54.88
N ARG A 423 54.16 -13.74 54.46
CA ARG A 423 53.52 -14.77 55.30
C ARG A 423 54.40 -16.02 55.49
N GLU A 424 55.17 -16.43 54.49
CA GLU A 424 56.13 -17.55 54.60
C GLU A 424 57.35 -17.25 55.51
N LEU A 425 57.58 -15.97 55.86
CA LEU A 425 58.65 -15.54 56.78
C LEU A 425 58.22 -15.45 58.26
N GLN A 426 56.92 -15.41 58.57
CA GLN A 426 56.41 -15.18 59.93
C GLN A 426 56.05 -16.45 60.73
N GLN A 427 56.21 -17.65 60.17
CA GLN A 427 55.87 -18.92 60.83
C GLN A 427 57.05 -19.87 61.09
N ARG A 428 58.29 -19.38 61.06
CA ARG A 428 59.48 -20.20 61.38
C ARG A 428 59.84 -20.17 62.86
N THR A 429 59.44 -21.20 63.61
CA THR A 429 59.98 -21.48 64.94
C THR A 429 61.40 -22.03 64.84
N THR A 430 62.36 -21.40 65.51
CA THR A 430 63.71 -21.96 65.67
C THR A 430 63.74 -22.78 66.96
N VAL A 431 64.04 -24.07 66.84
CA VAL A 431 64.22 -25.00 67.95
C VAL A 431 65.71 -25.22 68.15
N GLY A 432 66.19 -25.23 69.39
CA GLY A 432 67.60 -25.46 69.71
C GLY A 432 67.75 -26.38 70.91
N SER A 433 68.91 -27.04 70.99
CA SER A 433 69.28 -27.99 72.03
C SER A 433 70.57 -27.53 72.73
N ALA A 434 70.69 -27.81 74.03
CA ALA A 434 71.91 -27.68 74.83
C ALA A 434 73.06 -28.55 74.29
N SER A 435 72.76 -29.60 73.53
CA SER A 435 73.76 -30.35 72.74
C SER A 435 74.24 -29.64 71.46
N GLY A 436 73.83 -28.38 71.26
CA GLY A 436 74.43 -27.46 70.30
C GLY A 436 73.90 -27.53 68.86
N TRP A 437 72.89 -28.37 68.57
CA TRP A 437 72.19 -28.32 67.30
C TRP A 437 71.03 -27.31 67.33
N THR A 438 70.73 -26.72 66.18
CA THR A 438 69.55 -25.88 65.96
C THR A 438 68.78 -26.32 64.73
N LEU A 439 67.49 -26.06 64.70
CA LEU A 439 66.56 -26.46 63.64
C LEU A 439 65.65 -25.27 63.33
N ASN A 440 65.81 -24.68 62.15
CA ASN A 440 65.01 -23.55 61.70
C ASN A 440 63.93 -24.06 60.72
N TYR A 441 62.81 -24.51 61.27
CA TYR A 441 61.87 -25.34 60.53
C TYR A 441 60.46 -25.26 61.14
N SER A 442 59.48 -25.19 60.25
CA SER A 442 58.06 -25.04 60.56
C SER A 442 57.28 -26.20 59.96
N THR A 443 56.51 -26.92 60.78
CA THR A 443 55.56 -27.92 60.31
C THR A 443 54.29 -27.89 61.15
N ASN A 444 53.17 -28.18 60.50
CA ASN A 444 51.87 -28.39 61.12
C ASN A 444 51.61 -29.88 61.41
N LEU A 445 52.55 -30.77 61.06
CA LEU A 445 52.41 -32.23 61.22
C LEU A 445 53.07 -32.76 62.49
N LEU A 446 54.12 -32.09 62.99
CA LEU A 446 54.90 -32.54 64.14
C LEU A 446 54.79 -31.57 65.31
N GLU A 447 54.99 -32.09 66.52
CA GLU A 447 55.23 -31.32 67.74
C GLU A 447 56.29 -32.00 68.60
N ILE A 448 57.05 -31.20 69.35
CA ILE A 448 58.08 -31.72 70.25
C ILE A 448 57.39 -32.39 71.43
N SER A 449 57.81 -33.60 71.78
CA SER A 449 57.35 -34.32 72.96
C SER A 449 57.76 -33.54 74.23
N PRO A 450 56.81 -33.08 75.07
CA PRO A 450 57.15 -32.30 76.27
C PRO A 450 58.06 -33.04 77.25
N LEU A 451 57.98 -34.38 77.25
CA LEU A 451 58.76 -35.27 78.13
C LEU A 451 60.18 -35.51 77.61
N ALA A 452 60.42 -35.30 76.31
CA ALA A 452 61.68 -35.55 75.64
C ALA A 452 62.04 -34.38 74.72
N ASN A 453 61.98 -33.16 75.25
CA ASN A 453 62.55 -31.97 74.64
C ASN A 453 63.96 -31.77 75.23
N ASP A 454 64.99 -32.13 74.45
CA ASP A 454 66.40 -32.01 74.83
C ASP A 454 66.77 -32.67 76.18
N GLN A 455 66.17 -33.82 76.47
CA GLN A 455 66.38 -34.52 77.72
C GLN A 455 67.71 -35.27 77.73
N PHE A 456 68.54 -35.05 78.77
CA PHE A 456 69.77 -35.78 78.99
C PHE A 456 69.53 -37.09 79.73
N ASP A 457 69.89 -38.22 79.10
CA ASP A 457 69.94 -39.55 79.72
C ASP A 457 71.34 -39.77 80.33
N PRO A 458 71.49 -39.77 81.67
CA PRO A 458 72.80 -39.92 82.31
C PRO A 458 73.37 -41.34 82.24
N GLN A 459 72.55 -42.37 81.99
CA GLN A 459 73.03 -43.76 81.84
C GLN A 459 73.66 -43.98 80.45
N LYS A 460 73.12 -43.31 79.42
CA LYS A 460 73.62 -43.38 78.04
C LYS A 460 74.45 -42.16 77.64
N GLN A 461 74.67 -41.23 78.58
CA GLN A 461 75.25 -39.90 78.35
C GLN A 461 74.72 -39.23 77.07
N THR A 462 73.40 -39.26 76.83
CA THR A 462 72.83 -38.88 75.53
C THR A 462 71.76 -37.80 75.69
N TYR A 463 71.89 -36.69 74.97
CA TYR A 463 70.79 -35.74 74.77
C TYR A 463 69.83 -36.29 73.73
N THR A 464 68.54 -36.36 74.05
CA THR A 464 67.50 -36.82 73.12
C THR A 464 66.40 -35.76 73.02
N THR A 465 66.08 -35.35 71.79
CA THR A 465 64.85 -34.62 71.47
C THR A 465 63.97 -35.50 70.61
N ILE A 466 62.67 -35.58 70.92
CA ILE A 466 61.67 -36.36 70.21
C ILE A 466 60.56 -35.45 69.70
N TRP A 467 60.10 -35.70 68.47
CA TRP A 467 58.87 -35.17 67.91
C TRP A 467 57.88 -36.30 67.69
N HIS A 468 56.60 -36.02 67.96
CA HIS A 468 55.47 -36.89 67.61
C HIS A 468 54.65 -36.26 66.50
N SER A 469 53.88 -37.07 65.78
CA SER A 469 52.89 -36.53 64.85
C SER A 469 51.70 -35.98 65.63
N ARG A 470 51.27 -34.76 65.30
CA ARG A 470 50.01 -34.17 65.76
C ARG A 470 48.78 -34.98 65.30
N GLN A 471 48.93 -35.80 64.25
CA GLN A 471 47.85 -36.57 63.61
C GLN A 471 47.85 -38.05 64.00
N HIS A 472 49.01 -38.65 64.27
CA HIS A 472 49.14 -40.08 64.63
C HIS A 472 49.83 -40.34 65.98
N GLY A 473 50.09 -39.30 66.76
CA GLY A 473 50.72 -39.38 68.07
C GLY A 473 52.06 -40.13 68.05
N GLU A 474 52.26 -40.99 69.05
CA GLU A 474 53.46 -41.82 69.26
C GLU A 474 53.67 -42.92 68.21
N GLN A 475 52.70 -43.15 67.30
CA GLN A 475 52.91 -44.05 66.16
C GLN A 475 53.98 -43.49 65.21
N VAL A 476 54.11 -42.17 65.15
CA VAL A 476 55.21 -41.46 64.48
C VAL A 476 56.13 -40.88 65.54
N VAL A 477 57.41 -41.24 65.45
CA VAL A 477 58.46 -40.72 66.33
C VAL A 477 59.58 -40.24 65.42
N MET A 478 59.95 -38.97 65.50
CA MET A 478 61.23 -38.48 64.97
C MET A 478 62.11 -38.08 66.14
N TYR A 479 63.42 -38.20 66.00
CA TYR A 479 64.36 -37.87 67.07
C TYR A 479 65.67 -37.31 66.56
N VAL A 480 66.30 -36.50 67.41
CA VAL A 480 67.70 -36.13 67.34
C VAL A 480 68.34 -36.60 68.62
N GLN A 481 69.38 -37.42 68.51
CA GLN A 481 70.17 -37.92 69.62
C GLN A 481 71.62 -37.47 69.46
N VAL A 482 72.20 -36.95 70.53
CA VAL A 482 73.61 -36.54 70.57
C VAL A 482 74.29 -37.27 71.73
N SER A 483 75.25 -38.14 71.39
CA SER A 483 75.88 -39.10 72.31
C SER A 483 77.41 -39.03 72.20
N PRO A 484 78.18 -39.43 73.23
CA PRO A 484 79.60 -39.66 73.08
C PRO A 484 79.85 -40.85 72.15
N ASN A 485 80.85 -40.71 71.28
CA ASN A 485 81.38 -41.79 70.46
C ASN A 485 82.57 -42.42 71.19
N GLU A 486 82.29 -43.24 72.21
CA GLU A 486 83.30 -43.86 73.08
C GLU A 486 84.37 -44.65 72.30
N ARG A 487 84.00 -45.22 71.14
CA ARG A 487 84.88 -46.01 70.26
C ARG A 487 85.64 -45.18 69.22
N CYS A 488 85.37 -43.88 69.11
CA CYS A 488 85.97 -42.98 68.11
C CYS A 488 85.79 -43.44 66.64
N GLY A 489 84.77 -44.29 66.41
CA GLY A 489 84.49 -44.91 65.13
C GLY A 489 83.86 -43.95 64.11
N SER A 490 83.69 -44.43 62.87
CA SER A 490 82.95 -43.72 61.83
C SER A 490 81.43 -43.80 62.04
N ALA A 491 80.67 -42.92 61.37
CA ALA A 491 79.21 -42.97 61.37
C ALA A 491 78.67 -44.33 60.87
N GLN A 492 79.36 -44.94 59.90
CA GLN A 492 79.07 -46.29 59.42
C GLN A 492 79.29 -47.36 60.50
N GLN A 493 80.39 -47.28 61.25
CA GLN A 493 80.69 -48.22 62.35
C GLN A 493 79.61 -48.12 63.44
N PHE A 494 79.27 -46.91 63.89
CA PHE A 494 78.18 -46.73 64.86
C PHE A 494 76.84 -47.29 64.37
N ILE A 495 76.43 -46.97 63.13
CA ILE A 495 75.20 -47.51 62.55
C ILE A 495 75.26 -49.03 62.51
N THR A 496 76.38 -49.61 62.09
CA THR A 496 76.53 -51.07 61.93
C THR A 496 76.57 -51.82 63.26
N GLU A 497 77.16 -51.23 64.30
CA GLU A 497 77.35 -51.86 65.61
C GLU A 497 76.19 -51.61 66.59
N GLN A 498 75.59 -50.42 66.59
CA GLN A 498 74.61 -50.02 67.60
C GLN A 498 73.17 -49.97 67.08
N ILE A 499 72.97 -49.55 65.84
CA ILE A 499 71.61 -49.36 65.26
C ILE A 499 71.16 -50.59 64.49
N ARG A 500 71.98 -51.07 63.54
CA ARG A 500 71.68 -52.17 62.62
C ARG A 500 71.25 -53.47 63.31
N PRO A 501 71.84 -53.92 64.44
CA PRO A 501 71.38 -55.14 65.12
C PRO A 501 69.94 -55.05 65.68
N ARG A 502 69.38 -53.83 65.76
CA ARG A 502 68.01 -53.55 66.20
C ARG A 502 67.08 -53.19 65.04
N ARG A 503 67.47 -53.48 63.80
CA ARG A 503 66.69 -53.21 62.57
C ARG A 503 66.63 -54.48 61.72
N SER A 504 65.47 -54.74 61.11
CA SER A 504 65.33 -55.75 60.05
C SER A 504 65.11 -55.07 58.69
N GLN A 505 64.83 -55.86 57.65
CA GLN A 505 64.44 -55.44 56.28
C GLN A 505 65.05 -54.10 55.79
N ILE A 506 66.38 -54.02 55.78
CA ILE A 506 67.13 -52.82 55.39
C ILE A 506 67.00 -52.63 53.87
N SER A 507 66.42 -51.51 53.45
CA SER A 507 66.27 -51.11 52.05
C SER A 507 67.41 -50.22 51.55
N ARG A 508 68.07 -49.47 52.45
CA ARG A 508 69.22 -48.62 52.13
C ARG A 508 70.25 -48.61 53.25
N ALA A 509 71.52 -48.72 52.89
CA ALA A 509 72.66 -48.51 53.78
C ALA A 509 73.76 -47.80 52.98
N GLN A 510 74.02 -46.51 53.25
CA GLN A 510 74.88 -45.70 52.37
C GLN A 510 75.61 -44.58 53.13
N GLU A 511 76.88 -44.35 52.81
CA GLU A 511 77.60 -43.13 53.20
C GLU A 511 77.02 -41.90 52.48
N VAL A 512 76.90 -40.78 53.22
CA VAL A 512 76.40 -39.50 52.70
C VAL A 512 77.31 -38.38 53.18
N ASN A 513 77.88 -37.64 52.23
CA ASN A 513 78.64 -36.43 52.50
C ASN A 513 77.66 -35.25 52.68
N THR A 514 77.41 -34.86 53.94
CA THR A 514 76.50 -33.74 54.26
C THR A 514 77.19 -32.38 54.32
N SER A 515 78.49 -32.33 54.60
CA SER A 515 79.31 -31.12 54.47
C SER A 515 80.80 -31.48 54.38
N PRO A 516 81.70 -30.55 53.98
CA PRO A 516 83.15 -30.80 53.95
C PRO A 516 83.74 -31.23 55.31
N VAL A 517 83.10 -30.84 56.41
CA VAL A 517 83.60 -31.03 57.79
C VAL A 517 82.97 -32.24 58.50
N ARG A 518 82.02 -32.95 57.87
CA ARG A 518 81.29 -34.07 58.48
C ARG A 518 81.27 -35.30 57.58
N ALA A 519 81.22 -36.47 58.20
CA ALA A 519 80.88 -37.72 57.55
C ALA A 519 79.50 -38.16 58.05
N GLY A 520 78.71 -38.78 57.18
CA GLY A 520 77.37 -39.24 57.49
C GLY A 520 77.09 -40.63 56.94
N PHE A 521 76.17 -41.36 57.57
CA PHE A 521 75.72 -42.67 57.11
C PHE A 521 74.21 -42.79 57.32
N VAL A 522 73.49 -43.20 56.28
CA VAL A 522 72.04 -43.43 56.28
C VAL A 522 71.75 -44.92 56.34
N LEU A 523 70.81 -45.31 57.21
CA LEU A 523 70.17 -46.61 57.24
C LEU A 523 68.65 -46.43 57.10
N GLU A 524 68.03 -47.10 56.12
CA GLU A 524 66.60 -47.04 55.85
C GLU A 524 66.05 -48.46 55.72
N GLY A 525 64.82 -48.70 56.17
CA GLY A 525 64.19 -50.03 56.10
C GLY A 525 62.86 -50.12 56.84
N ARG A 526 62.44 -51.35 57.16
CA ARG A 526 61.26 -51.68 57.97
C ARG A 526 61.62 -52.66 59.08
N GLY A 527 60.92 -52.57 60.21
CA GLY A 527 61.14 -53.48 61.32
C GLY A 527 62.18 -52.98 62.32
N THR A 528 61.76 -52.64 63.53
CA THR A 528 62.63 -52.31 64.66
C THR A 528 62.43 -53.31 65.80
N ALA A 529 63.51 -53.84 66.38
CA ALA A 529 63.40 -54.78 67.50
C ALA A 529 62.80 -54.13 68.76
N VAL A 530 61.84 -54.80 69.40
CA VAL A 530 61.15 -54.30 70.62
C VAL A 530 61.45 -55.18 71.85
N ALA A 531 61.40 -56.51 71.67
CA ALA A 531 61.76 -57.51 72.68
C ALA A 531 62.45 -58.71 72.01
N GLN A 532 62.95 -59.68 72.79
CA GLN A 532 63.60 -60.89 72.24
C GLN A 532 62.67 -61.61 71.24
N GLY A 533 63.02 -61.52 69.96
CA GLY A 533 62.32 -62.20 68.86
C GLY A 533 61.19 -61.41 68.17
N SER A 534 60.80 -60.21 68.62
CA SER A 534 59.75 -59.42 67.98
C SER A 534 60.24 -58.11 67.34
N PHE A 535 59.69 -57.80 66.16
CA PHE A 535 59.96 -56.58 65.40
C PHE A 535 58.67 -55.78 65.19
N ASP A 536 58.75 -54.47 65.39
CA ASP A 536 57.74 -53.46 65.07
C ASP A 536 57.89 -53.05 63.60
N ASP A 537 56.92 -53.39 62.76
CA ASP A 537 56.94 -53.28 61.28
C ASP A 537 56.88 -51.83 60.74
N ARG A 538 56.97 -50.82 61.62
CA ARG A 538 57.15 -49.43 61.20
C ARG A 538 58.37 -49.26 60.30
N SER A 539 58.22 -48.39 59.31
CA SER A 539 59.33 -47.93 58.47
C SER A 539 60.23 -47.02 59.29
N PHE A 540 61.53 -47.12 59.09
CA PHE A 540 62.52 -46.33 59.81
C PHE A 540 63.52 -45.68 58.85
N TYR A 541 64.05 -44.56 59.29
CA TYR A 541 65.17 -43.84 58.67
C TYR A 541 66.08 -43.38 59.80
N ASP A 542 67.35 -43.77 59.80
CA ASP A 542 68.38 -43.35 60.76
C ASP A 542 69.53 -42.71 59.97
N PHE A 543 69.92 -41.50 60.34
CA PHE A 543 71.07 -40.78 59.80
C PHE A 543 72.03 -40.41 60.93
N ALA A 544 73.15 -41.14 61.00
CA ALA A 544 74.23 -40.81 61.91
C ALA A 544 75.25 -39.89 61.22
N THR A 545 75.78 -38.92 61.97
CA THR A 545 76.86 -38.04 61.49
C THR A 545 77.84 -37.67 62.59
N ILE A 546 79.11 -37.65 62.20
CA ILE A 546 80.27 -37.34 63.04
C ILE A 546 81.07 -36.26 62.32
N ARG A 547 81.75 -35.40 63.07
CA ARG A 547 82.74 -34.47 62.53
C ARG A 547 83.96 -35.23 61.99
N ARG A 548 84.65 -34.63 61.01
CA ARG A 548 85.86 -35.21 60.40
C ARG A 548 87.12 -34.82 61.16
N ASP A 549 87.09 -33.64 61.78
CA ASP A 549 88.15 -33.01 62.55
C ASP A 549 88.11 -33.36 64.05
N ASP A 550 86.96 -33.76 64.57
CA ASP A 550 86.78 -34.33 65.92
C ASP A 550 85.79 -35.49 65.82
N ARG A 551 86.06 -36.63 66.47
CA ARG A 551 85.16 -37.80 66.46
C ARG A 551 84.49 -38.08 67.80
N SER A 552 84.65 -37.21 68.79
CA SER A 552 84.20 -37.42 70.17
C SER A 552 82.67 -37.47 70.33
N THR A 553 81.91 -36.75 69.51
CA THR A 553 80.43 -36.76 69.53
C THR A 553 79.84 -37.38 68.26
N ILE A 554 78.74 -38.10 68.41
CA ILE A 554 77.89 -38.53 67.30
C ILE A 554 76.48 -37.95 67.42
N THR A 555 75.95 -37.49 66.28
CA THR A 555 74.55 -37.06 66.16
C THR A 555 73.80 -38.10 65.32
N ASN A 556 72.77 -38.75 65.89
CA ASN A 556 71.83 -39.59 65.14
C ASN A 556 70.49 -38.89 65.00
N ILE A 557 70.08 -38.60 63.76
CA ILE A 557 68.76 -38.07 63.44
C ILE A 557 67.97 -39.21 62.82
N GLY A 558 66.84 -39.57 63.44
CA GLY A 558 66.07 -40.71 62.96
C GLY A 558 64.56 -40.51 63.05
N GLY A 559 63.83 -41.42 62.43
CA GLY A 559 62.39 -41.50 62.47
C GLY A 559 61.89 -42.93 62.39
N ARG A 560 60.73 -43.18 63.01
CA ARG A 560 59.93 -44.40 62.90
C ARG A 560 58.49 -44.02 62.67
N PHE A 561 57.85 -44.58 61.65
CA PHE A 561 56.50 -44.21 61.24
C PHE A 561 55.80 -45.38 60.53
N PRO A 562 54.45 -45.45 60.55
CA PRO A 562 53.71 -46.47 59.83
C PRO A 562 54.06 -46.49 58.33
N ALA A 563 54.12 -47.68 57.74
CA ALA A 563 54.51 -47.87 56.35
C ALA A 563 53.60 -47.11 55.36
N GLU A 564 52.31 -47.01 55.68
CA GLU A 564 51.28 -46.26 54.95
C GLU A 564 51.52 -44.74 54.88
N PHE A 565 52.23 -44.16 55.86
CA PHE A 565 52.58 -42.74 55.87
C PHE A 565 54.08 -42.49 55.63
N SER A 566 54.80 -43.51 55.13
CA SER A 566 56.25 -43.46 54.97
C SER A 566 56.70 -42.28 54.13
N ASP A 567 56.11 -42.04 52.96
CA ASP A 567 56.55 -40.95 52.08
C ASP A 567 56.33 -39.56 52.68
N LEU A 568 55.24 -39.38 53.43
CA LEU A 568 54.91 -38.12 54.11
C LEU A 568 55.94 -37.81 55.21
N TYR A 569 56.13 -38.73 56.16
CA TYR A 569 57.01 -38.49 57.31
C TYR A 569 58.49 -38.63 56.97
N ARG A 570 58.86 -39.40 55.94
CA ARG A 570 60.22 -39.40 55.38
C ARG A 570 60.55 -38.08 54.71
N ALA A 571 59.65 -37.53 53.88
CA ALA A 571 59.86 -36.21 53.28
C ALA A 571 60.00 -35.13 54.37
N GLU A 572 59.20 -35.23 55.43
CA GLU A 572 59.20 -34.27 56.54
C GLU A 572 60.47 -34.39 57.42
N LEU A 573 60.94 -35.61 57.71
CA LEU A 573 62.24 -35.86 58.37
C LEU A 573 63.41 -35.31 57.53
N LEU A 574 63.36 -35.49 56.20
CA LEU A 574 64.38 -34.94 55.30
C LEU A 574 64.35 -33.40 55.25
N ARG A 575 63.18 -32.76 55.35
CA ARG A 575 63.08 -31.31 55.54
C ARG A 575 63.69 -30.86 56.86
N MET A 576 63.43 -31.60 57.96
CA MET A 576 64.08 -31.32 59.25
C MET A 576 65.60 -31.40 59.12
N MET A 577 66.14 -32.51 58.57
CA MET A 577 67.58 -32.70 58.38
C MET A 577 68.23 -31.60 57.53
N ASN A 578 67.61 -31.20 56.42
CA ASN A 578 68.12 -30.14 55.54
C ASN A 578 68.08 -28.74 56.19
N SER A 579 67.17 -28.53 57.15
CA SER A 579 67.02 -27.29 57.91
C SER A 579 67.76 -27.29 59.26
N MET A 580 68.51 -28.35 59.56
CA MET A 580 69.21 -28.53 60.84
C MET A 580 70.67 -28.09 60.74
N GLN A 581 71.07 -27.21 61.64
CA GLN A 581 72.47 -26.90 61.90
C GLN A 581 72.96 -27.84 63.01
N LEU A 582 73.77 -28.82 62.62
CA LEU A 582 74.40 -29.77 63.54
C LEU A 582 75.42 -29.07 64.45
N PRO A 583 75.80 -29.65 65.61
CA PRO A 583 76.68 -28.99 66.56
C PRO A 583 78.04 -28.64 65.93
N GLY A 584 78.43 -27.37 66.02
CA GLY A 584 79.71 -26.87 65.49
C GLY A 584 80.91 -27.13 66.42
N ARG A 585 80.65 -27.63 67.64
CA ARG A 585 81.62 -28.04 68.66
C ARG A 585 81.09 -29.29 69.34
N ASP A 586 82.00 -30.09 69.89
CA ASP A 586 81.65 -31.31 70.60
C ASP A 586 81.18 -31.00 72.02
N VAL A 587 80.21 -31.78 72.48
CA VAL A 587 79.50 -31.59 73.76
C VAL A 587 80.14 -32.45 74.85
N PHE A 588 80.76 -33.57 74.46
CA PHE A 588 81.35 -34.54 75.35
C PHE A 588 82.87 -34.47 75.31
N ASN A 589 83.50 -34.38 76.48
CA ASN A 589 84.96 -34.36 76.63
C ASN A 589 85.58 -35.76 76.46
N ASN A 590 85.23 -36.49 75.40
CA ASN A 590 85.88 -37.76 75.06
C ASN A 590 87.11 -37.52 74.17
N ARG A 591 88.27 -38.10 74.50
CA ARG A 591 89.50 -37.87 73.74
C ARG A 591 89.70 -38.94 72.66
N CYS A 592 89.17 -38.64 71.47
CA CYS A 592 89.52 -39.36 70.25
C CYS A 592 90.79 -38.78 69.64
N ASN A 593 91.90 -39.52 69.75
CA ASN A 593 93.17 -39.21 69.08
C ASN A 593 93.16 -39.67 67.61
#